data_AF-A0A6C0M134-F1
#
_entry.id   AF-A0A6C0M134-F1
#
_cell.length_a   1.000
_cell.length_b   1.000
_cell.length_c   1.000
_cell.angle_alpha   90.00
_cell.angle_beta   90.00
_cell.angle_gamma   90.00
#
_symmetry.space_group_name_H-M   'P 1'
#
loop_
_entity.id
_entity.type
_entity.pdbx_description
1 polymer ?
#
loop_
_entity_poly.entity_id
_entity_poly.type
_entity_poly.pdbx_seq_one_letter_code
_entity_poly.pdbx_strand_id
1 'polypeptide(L)'
;MQPFVSVCTPTFNRRPFIPAMLQCFNHQTYPKDRMEWIIVDDGTDPIEDLVSQHPCVQYYRLDAKISLGKKRNMMHEKASGDIIVYMDDDDYYPPERVSHAVDTLLHHKKQKTGVKLAGSSEMCIYFKTGELRSPHPSSGPRSCGQMVQFGPYGPNHATAATFAFWKELLSELNLAYDADACLAEERAFLRGYTVPMAQLDPMKVILVFSHEHNTFDKRMLLSNLGKPNSGMQVSTRTVADFIKEPGLLQFYTHDVDAALQAYDPGHPSMKPDVLQQIREKMQKMNNGNNSNINSNINSNNSNNLSTHEAAILNTRITFKAPNATDRVMTVEELIRTVQAQAEKLEKMRELCDKKVRQNSELLATIKDRDEVIAAHLETIERQGALLDSLAK
;
A
#
# COMPACT_ATOMS: atom_id res chain seq x y z
N MET A 1 -13.56 27.44 -21.36
CA MET A 1 -14.17 27.27 -20.02
C MET A 1 -13.41 26.16 -19.31
N GLN A 2 -13.04 26.32 -18.06
CA GLN A 2 -12.40 25.26 -17.28
C GLN A 2 -13.43 24.17 -16.94
N PRO A 3 -13.11 22.86 -17.05
CA PRO A 3 -14.03 21.77 -16.70
C PRO A 3 -14.59 21.85 -15.26
N PHE A 4 -15.68 21.15 -14.97
CA PHE A 4 -16.06 20.91 -13.57
C PHE A 4 -15.34 19.65 -13.06
N VAL A 5 -14.79 19.67 -11.85
CA VAL A 5 -13.97 18.56 -11.33
C VAL A 5 -14.61 17.95 -10.08
N SER A 6 -14.72 16.62 -10.06
CA SER A 6 -15.05 15.87 -8.84
C SER A 6 -13.78 15.28 -8.25
N VAL A 7 -13.37 15.80 -7.09
CA VAL A 7 -12.34 15.17 -6.27
C VAL A 7 -12.99 14.04 -5.48
N CYS A 8 -12.46 12.82 -5.56
CA CYS A 8 -13.05 11.63 -4.96
C CYS A 8 -12.14 11.05 -3.88
N THR A 9 -12.65 10.95 -2.65
CA THR A 9 -11.94 10.46 -1.47
C THR A 9 -12.70 9.31 -0.80
N PRO A 10 -12.23 8.06 -0.94
CA PRO A 10 -12.76 6.95 -0.17
C PRO A 10 -12.24 7.02 1.26
N THR A 11 -13.10 6.90 2.28
CA THR A 11 -12.64 6.93 3.68
C THR A 11 -13.16 5.78 4.53
N PHE A 12 -12.34 5.31 5.47
CA PHE A 12 -12.69 4.35 6.53
C PHE A 12 -11.77 4.61 7.72
N ASN A 13 -12.31 5.17 8.80
CA ASN A 13 -11.62 5.44 10.07
C ASN A 13 -10.27 6.17 9.86
N ARG A 14 -10.33 7.38 9.33
CA ARG A 14 -9.16 8.23 9.05
C ARG A 14 -9.27 9.62 9.68
N ARG A 15 -10.08 9.75 10.73
CA ARG A 15 -10.33 10.99 11.46
C ARG A 15 -9.07 11.83 11.75
N PRO A 16 -7.93 11.26 12.22
CA PRO A 16 -6.73 12.06 12.52
C PRO A 16 -6.15 12.84 11.32
N PHE A 17 -6.39 12.39 10.08
CA PHE A 17 -5.85 13.02 8.87
C PHE A 17 -6.77 14.10 8.29
N ILE A 18 -8.05 14.10 8.63
CA ILE A 18 -9.06 14.97 7.99
C ILE A 18 -8.76 16.46 8.12
N PRO A 19 -8.28 16.99 9.26
CA PRO A 19 -7.88 18.40 9.34
C PRO A 19 -6.77 18.78 8.34
N ALA A 20 -5.78 17.90 8.13
CA ALA A 20 -4.72 18.11 7.15
C ALA A 20 -5.25 17.99 5.71
N MET A 21 -6.15 17.04 5.44
CA MET A 21 -6.81 16.89 4.14
C MET A 21 -7.66 18.10 3.76
N LEU A 22 -8.39 18.68 4.70
CA LEU A 22 -9.14 19.94 4.49
C LEU A 22 -8.18 21.07 4.07
N GLN A 23 -7.01 21.19 4.70
CA GLN A 23 -6.01 22.17 4.28
C GLN A 23 -5.47 21.87 2.87
N CYS A 24 -5.13 20.61 2.56
CA CYS A 24 -4.67 20.22 1.22
C CYS A 24 -5.71 20.55 0.14
N PHE A 25 -7.00 20.27 0.41
CA PHE A 25 -8.10 20.61 -0.49
C PHE A 25 -8.24 22.12 -0.65
N ASN A 26 -8.19 22.88 0.44
CA ASN A 26 -8.29 24.34 0.43
C ASN A 26 -7.14 25.01 -0.32
N HIS A 27 -5.93 24.47 -0.22
CA HIS A 27 -4.76 25.00 -0.95
C HIS A 27 -4.77 24.67 -2.46
N GLN A 28 -5.69 23.82 -2.96
CA GLN A 28 -5.78 23.58 -4.40
C GLN A 28 -5.95 24.88 -5.18
N THR A 29 -5.08 25.08 -6.17
CA THR A 29 -5.01 26.26 -7.06
C THR A 29 -6.11 26.30 -8.11
N TYR A 30 -6.84 25.19 -8.29
CA TYR A 30 -8.00 25.14 -9.18
C TYR A 30 -9.20 25.87 -8.55
N PRO A 31 -10.05 26.57 -9.34
CA PRO A 31 -11.15 27.36 -8.78
C PRO A 31 -12.15 26.51 -7.98
N LYS A 32 -12.47 26.93 -6.75
CA LYS A 32 -13.36 26.17 -5.85
C LYS A 32 -14.79 26.07 -6.37
N ASP A 33 -15.26 27.10 -7.08
CA ASP A 33 -16.56 27.12 -7.77
C ASP A 33 -16.62 26.19 -8.99
N ARG A 34 -15.48 25.60 -9.37
CA ARG A 34 -15.35 24.56 -10.41
C ARG A 34 -15.00 23.20 -9.83
N MET A 35 -15.12 23.01 -8.52
CA MET A 35 -14.86 21.74 -7.85
C MET A 35 -15.97 21.32 -6.90
N GLU A 36 -16.15 20.02 -6.81
CA GLU A 36 -16.78 19.36 -5.68
C GLU A 36 -15.83 18.32 -5.09
N TRP A 37 -16.09 17.94 -3.84
CA TRP A 37 -15.34 16.93 -3.11
C TRP A 37 -16.29 15.84 -2.63
N ILE A 38 -16.29 14.73 -3.38
CA ILE A 38 -17.06 13.54 -3.06
C ILE A 38 -16.30 12.74 -2.01
N ILE A 39 -16.89 12.59 -0.82
CA ILE A 39 -16.37 11.75 0.25
C ILE A 39 -17.37 10.63 0.48
N VAL A 40 -16.93 9.37 0.36
CA VAL A 40 -17.73 8.20 0.71
C VAL A 40 -17.12 7.54 1.93
N ASP A 41 -17.87 7.53 3.03
CA ASP A 41 -17.41 7.09 4.35
C ASP A 41 -18.21 5.87 4.80
N ASP A 42 -17.51 4.77 5.01
CA ASP A 42 -18.06 3.52 5.57
C ASP A 42 -17.35 3.11 6.87
N GLY A 43 -16.70 4.09 7.51
CA GLY A 43 -16.03 3.94 8.79
C GLY A 43 -16.99 3.73 9.95
N THR A 44 -16.47 3.08 11.00
CA THR A 44 -17.16 2.99 12.30
C THR A 44 -17.06 4.29 13.09
N ASP A 45 -16.08 5.14 12.77
CA ASP A 45 -15.94 6.50 13.29
C ASP A 45 -16.06 7.51 12.13
N PRO A 46 -17.29 7.96 11.80
CA PRO A 46 -17.55 8.78 10.63
C PRO A 46 -17.06 10.22 10.80
N ILE A 47 -16.62 10.84 9.71
CA ILE A 47 -15.96 12.17 9.73
C ILE A 47 -16.89 13.33 9.36
N GLU A 48 -18.21 13.09 9.26
CA GLU A 48 -19.21 14.05 8.78
C GLU A 48 -19.16 15.41 9.48
N ASP A 49 -19.02 15.42 10.80
CA ASP A 49 -18.93 16.62 11.63
C ASP A 49 -17.69 17.47 11.33
N LEU A 50 -16.63 16.87 10.78
CA LEU A 50 -15.41 17.59 10.39
C LEU A 50 -15.51 18.24 9.01
N VAL A 51 -16.32 17.68 8.10
CA VAL A 51 -16.31 18.06 6.67
C VAL A 51 -17.62 18.68 6.17
N SER A 52 -18.74 18.45 6.86
CA SER A 52 -20.09 18.85 6.40
C SER A 52 -20.28 20.35 6.18
N GLN A 53 -19.48 21.19 6.85
CA GLN A 53 -19.55 22.65 6.70
C GLN A 53 -18.74 23.17 5.50
N HIS A 54 -17.95 22.32 4.85
CA HIS A 54 -17.11 22.74 3.74
C HIS A 54 -17.96 22.86 2.45
N PRO A 55 -17.97 24.02 1.76
CA PRO A 55 -18.93 24.30 0.68
C PRO A 55 -18.78 23.39 -0.55
N CYS A 56 -17.59 22.85 -0.79
CA CYS A 56 -17.36 21.91 -1.88
C CYS A 56 -17.73 20.46 -1.53
N VAL A 57 -17.97 20.10 -0.26
CA VAL A 57 -18.10 18.69 0.15
C VAL A 57 -19.48 18.14 -0.17
N GLN A 58 -19.49 16.96 -0.78
CA GLN A 58 -20.64 16.07 -0.93
C GLN A 58 -20.32 14.79 -0.15
N TYR A 59 -20.85 14.70 1.07
CA TYR A 59 -20.55 13.61 2.00
C TYR A 59 -21.62 12.51 1.91
N TYR A 60 -21.17 11.27 1.77
CA TYR A 60 -22.02 10.09 1.67
C TYR A 60 -21.60 9.07 2.72
N ARG A 61 -22.36 9.00 3.81
CA ARG A 61 -22.20 7.97 4.83
C ARG A 61 -22.85 6.66 4.42
N LEU A 62 -22.18 5.56 4.70
CA LEU A 62 -22.68 4.19 4.55
C LEU A 62 -22.79 3.52 5.92
N ASP A 63 -23.85 2.73 6.11
CA ASP A 63 -24.09 2.03 7.37
C ASP A 63 -23.18 0.81 7.57
N ALA A 64 -22.57 0.32 6.48
CA ALA A 64 -21.73 -0.86 6.49
C ALA A 64 -20.51 -0.68 5.60
N LYS A 65 -19.38 -1.24 6.05
CA LYS A 65 -18.13 -1.31 5.29
C LYS A 65 -18.35 -2.04 3.96
N ILE A 66 -17.86 -1.45 2.88
CA ILE A 66 -17.81 -2.06 1.56
C ILE A 66 -16.36 -2.22 1.09
N SER A 67 -16.15 -2.92 -0.03
CA SER A 67 -14.83 -3.01 -0.66
C SER A 67 -14.40 -1.66 -1.24
N LEU A 68 -13.09 -1.46 -1.39
CA LEU A 68 -12.56 -0.23 -1.95
C LEU A 68 -13.03 -0.02 -3.40
N GLY A 69 -13.06 -1.07 -4.21
CA GLY A 69 -13.60 -1.01 -5.57
C GLY A 69 -15.06 -0.59 -5.64
N LYS A 70 -15.95 -1.17 -4.80
CA LYS A 70 -17.35 -0.73 -4.71
C LYS A 70 -17.47 0.74 -4.34
N LYS A 71 -16.64 1.20 -3.39
CA LYS A 71 -16.61 2.60 -2.97
C LYS A 71 -16.15 3.53 -4.08
N ARG A 72 -15.11 3.14 -4.85
CA ARG A 72 -14.64 3.91 -6.02
C ARG A 72 -15.69 4.02 -7.11
N ASN A 73 -16.39 2.92 -7.41
CA ASN A 73 -17.50 2.95 -8.37
C ASN A 73 -18.65 3.85 -7.89
N MET A 74 -19.03 3.78 -6.61
CA MET A 74 -20.04 4.67 -6.04
C MET A 74 -19.64 6.15 -6.14
N MET A 75 -18.37 6.49 -5.87
CA MET A 75 -17.88 7.86 -6.07
C MET A 75 -18.04 8.34 -7.52
N HIS A 76 -17.84 7.46 -8.52
CA HIS A 76 -18.05 7.81 -9.94
C HIS A 76 -19.52 8.08 -10.27
N GLU A 77 -20.43 7.32 -9.67
CA GLU A 77 -21.86 7.52 -9.83
C GLU A 77 -22.30 8.86 -9.21
N LYS A 78 -21.72 9.24 -8.07
CA LYS A 78 -22.02 10.51 -7.37
C LYS A 78 -21.34 11.74 -7.99
N ALA A 79 -20.23 11.56 -8.69
CA ALA A 79 -19.48 12.64 -9.34
C ALA A 79 -20.34 13.38 -10.38
N SER A 80 -20.38 14.70 -10.34
CA SER A 80 -21.02 15.57 -11.36
C SER A 80 -20.02 16.26 -12.30
N GLY A 81 -18.73 16.15 -12.02
CA GLY A 81 -17.62 16.68 -12.80
C GLY A 81 -17.36 15.97 -14.12
N ASP A 82 -16.88 16.76 -15.09
CA ASP A 82 -16.38 16.27 -16.37
C ASP A 82 -15.10 15.44 -16.18
N ILE A 83 -14.32 15.79 -15.15
CA ILE A 83 -13.06 15.14 -14.78
C ILE A 83 -13.16 14.64 -13.34
N ILE A 84 -12.76 13.40 -13.12
CA ILE A 84 -12.60 12.79 -11.80
C ILE A 84 -11.12 12.84 -11.43
N VAL A 85 -10.82 13.26 -10.21
CA VAL A 85 -9.46 13.27 -9.63
C VAL A 85 -9.50 12.54 -8.30
N TYR A 86 -8.58 11.62 -8.06
CA TYR A 86 -8.50 10.98 -6.75
C TYR A 86 -7.60 11.72 -5.77
N MET A 87 -8.05 11.72 -4.52
CA MET A 87 -7.26 12.01 -3.33
C MET A 87 -7.65 11.02 -2.23
N ASP A 88 -6.75 10.11 -1.87
CA ASP A 88 -6.86 9.27 -0.67
C ASP A 88 -6.79 10.15 0.61
N ASP A 89 -7.17 9.60 1.76
CA ASP A 89 -7.46 10.38 2.98
C ASP A 89 -6.33 10.38 4.03
N ASP A 90 -5.18 9.75 3.76
CA ASP A 90 -4.03 9.65 4.66
C ASP A 90 -2.68 10.12 4.07
N ASP A 91 -2.71 10.80 2.92
CA ASP A 91 -1.53 11.28 2.19
C ASP A 91 -1.58 12.79 1.88
N TYR A 92 -0.43 13.40 1.56
CA TYR A 92 -0.36 14.81 1.21
C TYR A 92 -0.58 15.06 -0.29
N TYR A 93 -1.39 16.06 -0.62
CA TYR A 93 -1.65 16.51 -1.99
C TYR A 93 -1.17 17.95 -2.22
N PRO A 94 -0.24 18.16 -3.17
CA PRO A 94 0.26 19.50 -3.52
C PRO A 94 -0.84 20.45 -4.01
N PRO A 95 -0.70 21.78 -3.84
CA PRO A 95 -1.63 22.80 -4.36
C PRO A 95 -1.98 22.69 -5.85
N GLU A 96 -1.07 22.11 -6.65
CA GLU A 96 -1.23 21.95 -8.09
C GLU A 96 -1.92 20.65 -8.50
N ARG A 97 -2.29 19.76 -7.56
CA ARG A 97 -2.83 18.42 -7.86
C ARG A 97 -3.94 18.43 -8.89
N VAL A 98 -4.96 19.25 -8.66
CA VAL A 98 -6.12 19.33 -9.57
C VAL A 98 -5.78 20.09 -10.85
N SER A 99 -5.14 21.27 -10.74
CA SER A 99 -4.84 22.10 -11.90
C SER A 99 -3.90 21.42 -12.89
N HIS A 100 -2.82 20.79 -12.40
CA HIS A 100 -1.85 20.05 -13.21
C HIS A 100 -2.49 18.87 -13.95
N ALA A 101 -3.38 18.14 -13.28
CA ALA A 101 -4.12 17.05 -13.91
C ALA A 101 -5.08 17.55 -15.00
N VAL A 102 -5.86 18.60 -14.71
CA VAL A 102 -6.80 19.18 -15.66
C VAL A 102 -6.08 19.76 -16.87
N ASP A 103 -5.00 20.51 -16.67
CA ASP A 103 -4.23 21.13 -17.74
C ASP A 103 -3.60 20.06 -18.65
N THR A 104 -3.10 18.97 -18.07
CA THR A 104 -2.57 17.82 -18.82
C THR A 104 -3.66 17.19 -19.70
N LEU A 105 -4.84 16.90 -19.13
CA LEU A 105 -5.95 16.31 -19.87
C LEU A 105 -6.50 17.24 -20.96
N LEU A 106 -6.58 18.55 -20.70
CA LEU A 106 -6.99 19.56 -21.68
C LEU A 106 -5.98 19.71 -22.80
N HIS A 107 -4.67 19.64 -22.51
CA HIS A 107 -3.62 19.61 -23.52
C HIS A 107 -3.89 18.44 -24.48
N HIS A 108 -4.01 17.22 -23.96
CA HIS A 108 -4.24 16.03 -24.78
C HIS A 108 -5.55 16.11 -25.59
N LYS A 109 -6.62 16.67 -25.00
CA LYS A 109 -7.89 16.95 -25.72
C LYS A 109 -7.69 17.94 -26.85
N LYS A 110 -6.95 19.04 -26.63
CA LYS A 110 -6.64 20.06 -27.66
C LYS A 110 -5.81 19.48 -28.80
N GLN A 111 -4.85 18.62 -28.49
CA GLN A 111 -4.00 17.95 -29.47
C GLN A 111 -4.66 16.74 -30.12
N LYS A 112 -5.89 16.39 -29.72
CA LYS A 112 -6.66 15.25 -30.24
C LYS A 112 -5.89 13.93 -30.20
N THR A 113 -5.09 13.70 -29.14
CA THR A 113 -4.29 12.45 -29.03
C THR A 113 -5.12 11.24 -28.62
N GLY A 114 -6.39 11.42 -28.26
CA GLY A 114 -7.27 10.37 -27.73
C GLY A 114 -7.01 10.00 -26.26
N VAL A 115 -6.02 10.59 -25.60
CA VAL A 115 -5.71 10.33 -24.20
C VAL A 115 -6.74 11.01 -23.30
N LYS A 116 -7.42 10.21 -22.47
CA LYS A 116 -8.48 10.67 -21.55
C LYS A 116 -8.21 10.35 -20.08
N LEU A 117 -7.08 9.75 -19.79
CA LEU A 117 -6.61 9.35 -18.46
C LEU A 117 -5.21 9.89 -18.25
N ALA A 118 -4.93 10.35 -17.04
CA ALA A 118 -3.62 10.76 -16.57
C ALA A 118 -3.35 10.13 -15.20
N GLY A 119 -2.09 9.92 -14.88
CA GLY A 119 -1.63 9.36 -13.61
C GLY A 119 -0.13 9.48 -13.49
N SER A 120 0.45 9.08 -12.36
CA SER A 120 1.91 9.06 -12.20
C SER A 120 2.40 7.65 -11.94
N SER A 121 3.32 7.20 -12.79
CA SER A 121 4.05 5.96 -12.58
C SER A 121 5.15 6.10 -11.53
N GLU A 122 5.61 7.32 -11.28
CA GLU A 122 6.57 7.61 -10.23
C GLU A 122 5.83 8.05 -8.98
N MET A 123 6.30 7.62 -7.81
CA MET A 123 5.71 8.01 -6.53
C MET A 123 6.78 8.10 -5.46
N CYS A 124 6.72 9.15 -4.64
CA CYS A 124 7.57 9.27 -3.47
C CYS A 124 6.80 8.80 -2.23
N ILE A 125 7.43 7.93 -1.43
CA ILE A 125 6.92 7.50 -0.14
C ILE A 125 7.91 7.93 0.94
N TYR A 126 7.43 8.64 1.95
CA TYR A 126 8.19 8.97 3.14
C TYR A 126 8.02 7.88 4.20
N PHE A 127 9.15 7.30 4.61
CA PHE A 127 9.25 6.34 5.70
C PHE A 127 9.82 7.04 6.92
N LYS A 128 9.17 6.91 8.07
CA LYS A 128 9.50 7.69 9.26
C LYS A 128 10.74 7.14 9.97
N THR A 129 11.29 7.95 10.88
CA THR A 129 12.42 7.57 11.71
C THR A 129 12.12 6.26 12.46
N GLY A 130 13.06 5.31 12.46
CA GLY A 130 12.86 4.00 13.08
C GLY A 130 12.18 2.93 12.21
N GLU A 131 11.51 3.30 11.11
CA GLU A 131 10.92 2.32 10.17
C GLU A 131 11.97 1.66 9.27
N LEU A 132 13.12 2.31 9.09
CA LEU A 132 14.25 1.76 8.33
C LEU A 132 15.29 1.16 9.26
N ARG A 133 15.57 -0.12 9.04
CA ARG A 133 16.82 -0.73 9.51
C ARG A 133 17.96 -0.32 8.59
N SER A 134 19.11 -0.01 9.17
CA SER A 134 20.32 0.23 8.38
C SER A 134 20.68 -1.04 7.59
N PRO A 135 21.21 -0.94 6.35
CA PRO A 135 21.58 -2.12 5.56
C PRO A 135 22.67 -2.99 6.22
N HIS A 136 23.37 -2.46 7.22
CA HIS A 136 24.27 -3.23 8.07
C HIS A 136 23.54 -3.71 9.34
N PRO A 137 23.53 -5.02 9.65
CA PRO A 137 22.86 -5.58 10.83
C PRO A 137 23.34 -5.03 12.18
N SER A 138 24.53 -4.44 12.22
CA SER A 138 25.17 -3.84 13.39
C SER A 138 24.86 -2.35 13.58
N SER A 139 24.23 -1.71 12.60
CA SER A 139 23.82 -0.32 12.69
C SER A 139 22.35 -0.29 13.07
N GLY A 140 22.05 0.36 14.20
CA GLY A 140 20.70 0.49 14.75
C GLY A 140 19.72 1.19 13.79
N PRO A 141 18.49 1.47 14.26
CA PRO A 141 17.52 2.22 13.47
C PRO A 141 18.11 3.53 12.98
N ARG A 142 17.77 3.95 11.75
CA ARG A 142 18.22 5.24 11.23
C ARG A 142 17.69 6.38 12.11
N SER A 143 18.52 7.39 12.32
CA SER A 143 18.21 8.57 13.16
C SER A 143 17.28 9.58 12.48
N CYS A 144 16.96 9.41 11.20
CA CYS A 144 16.04 10.25 10.46
C CYS A 144 15.19 9.44 9.47
N GLY A 145 13.98 9.93 9.18
CA GLY A 145 13.12 9.37 8.14
C GLY A 145 13.74 9.46 6.74
N GLN A 146 13.32 8.58 5.84
CA GLN A 146 13.86 8.44 4.50
C GLN A 146 12.74 8.53 3.47
N MET A 147 12.92 9.40 2.47
CA MET A 147 12.08 9.36 1.28
C MET A 147 12.63 8.36 0.25
N VAL A 148 11.76 7.52 -0.28
CA VAL A 148 12.05 6.52 -1.32
C VAL A 148 11.21 6.83 -2.53
N GLN A 149 11.85 6.86 -3.69
CA GLN A 149 11.19 6.97 -4.98
C GLN A 149 10.90 5.57 -5.53
N PHE A 150 9.67 5.40 -5.99
CA PHE A 150 9.16 4.22 -6.69
C PHE A 150 8.90 4.58 -8.14
N GLY A 151 9.22 3.65 -9.04
CA GLY A 151 9.08 3.83 -10.48
C GLY A 151 10.08 4.82 -11.09
N PRO A 152 9.82 5.25 -12.35
CA PRO A 152 8.68 4.85 -13.17
C PRO A 152 8.76 3.37 -13.62
N TYR A 153 7.60 2.77 -13.87
CA TYR A 153 7.42 1.37 -14.25
C TYR A 153 6.94 1.23 -15.70
N GLY A 154 6.26 2.25 -16.25
CA GLY A 154 5.86 2.26 -17.65
C GLY A 154 5.00 3.48 -18.02
N PRO A 155 4.82 3.75 -19.32
CA PRO A 155 4.11 4.94 -19.80
C PRO A 155 2.60 4.91 -19.53
N ASN A 156 1.99 3.72 -19.43
CA ASN A 156 0.58 3.53 -19.08
C ASN A 156 0.37 3.05 -17.64
N HIS A 157 1.44 3.02 -16.84
CA HIS A 157 1.37 2.63 -15.43
C HIS A 157 1.09 3.86 -14.57
N ALA A 158 0.26 3.69 -13.55
CA ALA A 158 0.12 4.62 -12.44
C ALA A 158 -0.58 3.93 -11.28
N THR A 159 -0.40 4.45 -10.06
CA THR A 159 -1.14 3.99 -8.88
C THR A 159 -2.49 4.71 -8.79
N ALA A 160 -3.51 4.03 -8.26
CA ALA A 160 -4.87 4.57 -8.23
C ALA A 160 -4.96 5.97 -7.60
N ALA A 161 -4.27 6.24 -6.49
CA ALA A 161 -4.25 7.56 -5.83
C ALA A 161 -3.86 8.74 -6.76
N THR A 162 -3.14 8.44 -7.85
CA THR A 162 -2.63 9.46 -8.79
C THR A 162 -3.59 9.75 -9.94
N PHE A 163 -4.65 8.96 -10.15
CA PHE A 163 -5.43 9.09 -11.38
C PHE A 163 -6.17 10.42 -11.47
N ALA A 164 -6.29 10.88 -12.70
CA ALA A 164 -7.26 11.86 -13.13
C ALA A 164 -7.77 11.47 -14.52
N PHE A 165 -9.08 11.50 -14.75
CA PHE A 165 -9.62 11.09 -16.05
C PHE A 165 -10.94 11.78 -16.37
N TRP A 166 -11.24 11.90 -17.66
CA TRP A 166 -12.57 12.32 -18.11
C TRP A 166 -13.60 11.29 -17.70
N LYS A 167 -14.68 11.71 -17.04
CA LYS A 167 -15.74 10.82 -16.55
C LYS A 167 -16.35 9.98 -17.69
N GLU A 168 -16.48 10.53 -18.89
CA GLU A 168 -16.99 9.83 -20.08
C GLU A 168 -16.18 8.56 -20.45
N LEU A 169 -14.90 8.49 -20.05
CA LEU A 169 -14.04 7.33 -20.29
C LEU A 169 -14.62 6.05 -19.65
N LEU A 170 -15.31 6.20 -18.51
CA LEU A 170 -15.96 5.08 -17.82
C LEU A 170 -16.99 4.40 -18.72
N SER A 171 -17.87 5.18 -19.37
CA SER A 171 -18.87 4.66 -20.30
C SER A 171 -18.27 4.22 -21.64
N GLU A 172 -17.29 4.96 -22.17
CA GLU A 172 -16.68 4.66 -23.48
C GLU A 172 -15.94 3.33 -23.49
N LEU A 173 -15.27 3.01 -22.38
CA LEU A 173 -14.49 1.79 -22.23
C LEU A 173 -15.12 0.82 -21.23
N ASN A 174 -16.36 1.03 -20.78
CA ASN A 174 -17.00 0.20 -19.75
C ASN A 174 -16.05 -0.12 -18.57
N LEU A 175 -15.39 0.92 -18.03
CA LEU A 175 -14.43 0.78 -16.94
C LEU A 175 -15.16 0.82 -15.60
N ALA A 176 -14.83 -0.16 -14.75
CA ALA A 176 -15.25 -0.20 -13.37
C ALA A 176 -14.15 -0.89 -12.55
N TYR A 177 -14.07 -0.54 -11.27
CA TYR A 177 -13.26 -1.29 -10.31
C TYR A 177 -13.91 -2.64 -10.02
N ASP A 178 -13.08 -3.65 -9.79
CA ASP A 178 -13.53 -4.96 -9.33
C ASP A 178 -14.17 -4.81 -7.94
N ALA A 179 -15.44 -5.17 -7.85
CA ALA A 179 -16.26 -5.00 -6.66
C ALA A 179 -15.84 -5.93 -5.52
N ASP A 180 -15.08 -7.00 -5.79
CA ASP A 180 -14.66 -7.98 -4.80
C ASP A 180 -13.17 -7.86 -4.44
N ALA A 181 -12.42 -7.04 -5.17
CA ALA A 181 -11.02 -6.77 -4.86
C ALA A 181 -10.90 -5.78 -3.67
N CYS A 182 -9.84 -5.98 -2.87
CA CYS A 182 -9.44 -5.03 -1.81
C CYS A 182 -8.03 -4.46 -2.01
N LEU A 183 -7.29 -4.87 -3.06
CA LEU A 183 -5.90 -4.48 -3.31
C LEU A 183 -5.55 -4.52 -4.80
N ALA A 184 -4.66 -3.62 -5.23
CA ALA A 184 -4.06 -3.58 -6.57
C ALA A 184 -5.11 -3.60 -7.71
N GLU A 185 -6.20 -2.87 -7.49
CA GLU A 185 -7.37 -2.82 -8.39
C GLU A 185 -7.07 -2.05 -9.67
N GLU A 186 -6.05 -1.20 -9.66
CA GLU A 186 -5.62 -0.37 -10.79
C GLU A 186 -5.31 -1.19 -12.03
N ARG A 187 -4.69 -2.38 -11.89
CA ARG A 187 -4.36 -3.21 -13.05
C ARG A 187 -5.63 -3.70 -13.77
N ALA A 188 -6.66 -4.06 -13.01
CA ALA A 188 -7.94 -4.49 -13.58
C ALA A 188 -8.66 -3.30 -14.23
N PHE A 189 -8.74 -2.17 -13.52
CA PHE A 189 -9.34 -0.93 -14.02
C PHE A 189 -8.67 -0.44 -15.32
N LEU A 190 -7.34 -0.56 -15.42
CA LEU A 190 -6.56 -0.19 -16.61
C LEU A 190 -6.45 -1.29 -17.66
N ARG A 191 -7.22 -2.39 -17.54
CA ARG A 191 -7.22 -3.53 -18.48
C ARG A 191 -5.81 -4.05 -18.76
N GLY A 192 -5.04 -4.26 -17.68
CA GLY A 192 -3.64 -4.67 -17.79
C GLY A 192 -2.72 -3.57 -18.32
N TYR A 193 -2.98 -2.30 -18.00
CA TYR A 193 -2.22 -1.12 -18.45
C TYR A 193 -2.27 -0.87 -19.97
N THR A 194 -3.37 -1.28 -20.62
CA THR A 194 -3.58 -1.06 -22.06
C THR A 194 -4.26 0.26 -22.38
N VAL A 195 -4.92 0.88 -21.39
CA VAL A 195 -5.55 2.20 -21.55
C VAL A 195 -4.45 3.27 -21.70
N PRO A 196 -4.44 4.07 -22.79
CA PRO A 196 -3.47 5.13 -22.98
C PRO A 196 -3.54 6.19 -21.87
N MET A 197 -2.39 6.57 -21.32
CA MET A 197 -2.31 7.47 -20.18
C MET A 197 -1.28 8.59 -20.41
N ALA A 198 -1.60 9.79 -19.94
CA ALA A 198 -0.64 10.87 -19.77
C ALA A 198 0.07 10.74 -18.42
N GLN A 199 1.40 10.81 -18.41
CA GLN A 199 2.18 10.79 -17.17
C GLN A 199 2.20 12.19 -16.53
N LEU A 200 1.84 12.26 -15.25
CA LEU A 200 1.85 13.47 -14.44
C LEU A 200 3.19 13.63 -13.73
N ASP A 201 3.65 14.88 -13.61
CA ASP A 201 4.76 15.28 -12.73
C ASP A 201 4.51 14.82 -11.28
N PRO A 202 5.32 13.88 -10.76
CA PRO A 202 5.12 13.31 -9.42
C PRO A 202 5.18 14.35 -8.30
N MET A 203 5.89 15.48 -8.48
CA MET A 203 5.96 16.56 -7.48
C MET A 203 4.63 17.29 -7.29
N LYS A 204 3.71 17.17 -8.25
CA LYS A 204 2.41 17.85 -8.25
C LYS A 204 1.25 16.89 -8.01
N VAL A 205 1.52 15.64 -7.62
CA VAL A 205 0.49 14.60 -7.54
C VAL A 205 0.23 14.18 -6.11
N ILE A 206 1.21 13.57 -5.45
CA ILE A 206 1.02 13.01 -4.11
C ILE A 206 2.38 12.83 -3.45
N LEU A 207 2.45 13.08 -2.14
CA LEU A 207 3.50 12.55 -1.29
C LEU A 207 2.86 11.57 -0.31
N VAL A 208 3.28 10.30 -0.43
CA VAL A 208 2.71 9.22 0.38
C VAL A 208 3.45 9.12 1.70
N PHE A 209 2.72 8.92 2.79
CA PHE A 209 3.31 8.68 4.12
C PHE A 209 3.13 7.21 4.52
N SER A 210 4.22 6.60 5.00
CA SER A 210 4.17 5.32 5.70
C SER A 210 3.77 5.58 7.15
N HIS A 211 2.81 4.79 7.65
CA HIS A 211 2.35 4.84 9.03
C HIS A 211 1.71 3.52 9.47
N GLU A 212 1.61 3.31 10.78
CA GLU A 212 1.12 2.05 11.39
C GLU A 212 -0.34 1.70 11.06
N HIS A 213 -1.16 2.70 10.71
CA HIS A 213 -2.55 2.52 10.28
C HIS A 213 -2.72 2.22 8.78
N ASN A 214 -1.64 2.14 8.00
CA ASN A 214 -1.74 1.63 6.64
C ASN A 214 -2.16 0.16 6.65
N THR A 215 -3.13 -0.20 5.80
CA THR A 215 -3.64 -1.57 5.74
C THR A 215 -2.63 -2.55 5.12
N PHE A 216 -1.81 -2.05 4.21
CA PHE A 216 -0.61 -2.74 3.73
C PHE A 216 0.61 -2.10 4.39
N ASP A 217 1.43 -2.92 5.05
CA ASP A 217 2.68 -2.45 5.65
C ASP A 217 3.70 -2.12 4.55
N LYS A 218 3.77 -0.82 4.21
CA LYS A 218 4.67 -0.30 3.18
C LYS A 218 6.15 -0.56 3.50
N ARG A 219 6.51 -0.78 4.77
CA ARG A 219 7.90 -1.05 5.20
C ARG A 219 8.41 -2.37 4.62
N MET A 220 7.52 -3.31 4.29
CA MET A 220 7.88 -4.54 3.61
C MET A 220 8.52 -4.30 2.24
N LEU A 221 8.16 -3.20 1.56
CA LEU A 221 8.71 -2.82 0.26
C LEU A 221 10.19 -2.45 0.35
N LEU A 222 10.65 -1.95 1.51
CA LEU A 222 12.04 -1.54 1.71
C LEU A 222 13.04 -2.69 1.49
N SER A 223 12.59 -3.93 1.61
CA SER A 223 13.40 -5.11 1.27
C SER A 223 13.86 -5.14 -0.19
N ASN A 224 13.22 -4.38 -1.08
CA ASN A 224 13.56 -4.27 -2.49
C ASN A 224 14.37 -3.02 -2.84
N LEU A 225 14.61 -2.12 -1.88
CA LEU A 225 15.34 -0.89 -2.10
C LEU A 225 16.76 -1.18 -2.60
N GLY A 226 17.13 -0.60 -3.75
CA GLY A 226 18.45 -0.78 -4.35
C GLY A 226 18.64 -2.12 -5.08
N LYS A 227 17.64 -3.01 -5.11
CA LYS A 227 17.73 -4.22 -5.96
C LYS A 227 17.62 -3.84 -7.44
N PRO A 228 18.38 -4.50 -8.34
CA PRO A 228 18.22 -4.32 -9.77
C PRO A 228 16.76 -4.54 -10.20
N ASN A 229 16.25 -3.71 -11.11
CA ASN A 229 14.89 -3.79 -11.67
C ASN A 229 13.73 -3.63 -10.67
N SER A 230 13.99 -3.24 -9.42
CA SER A 230 12.92 -2.96 -8.44
C SER A 230 12.13 -1.69 -8.75
N GLY A 231 12.72 -0.77 -9.51
CA GLY A 231 12.21 0.59 -9.66
C GLY A 231 12.22 1.37 -8.34
N MET A 232 13.04 0.97 -7.35
CA MET A 232 13.09 1.59 -6.03
C MET A 232 14.47 2.17 -5.74
N GLN A 233 14.51 3.46 -5.45
CA GLN A 233 15.74 4.17 -5.10
C GLN A 233 15.51 5.17 -3.98
N VAL A 234 16.57 5.48 -3.24
CA VAL A 234 16.55 6.61 -2.31
C VAL A 234 16.25 7.87 -3.10
N SER A 235 15.22 8.62 -2.68
CA SER A 235 14.87 9.86 -3.37
C SER A 235 15.92 10.93 -3.10
N THR A 236 16.24 11.73 -4.12
CA THR A 236 17.03 12.96 -3.97
C THR A 236 16.19 14.14 -3.47
N ARG A 237 14.87 14.00 -3.51
CA ARG A 237 13.91 14.98 -2.98
C ARG A 237 13.74 14.76 -1.47
N THR A 238 13.15 15.75 -0.81
CA THR A 238 12.82 15.76 0.61
C THR A 238 11.35 16.09 0.84
N VAL A 239 10.81 15.84 2.04
CA VAL A 239 9.42 16.21 2.38
C VAL A 239 9.19 17.72 2.22
N ALA A 240 10.17 18.54 2.59
CA ALA A 240 10.12 19.99 2.45
C ALA A 240 10.13 20.46 0.98
N ASP A 241 10.50 19.61 0.03
CA ASP A 241 10.36 19.92 -1.40
C ASP A 241 8.89 19.91 -1.83
N PHE A 242 8.05 19.10 -1.18
CA PHE A 242 6.60 18.97 -1.44
C PHE A 242 5.75 19.88 -0.55
N ILE A 243 6.01 19.88 0.76
CA ILE A 243 5.16 20.55 1.76
C ILE A 243 5.80 21.87 2.16
N LYS A 244 5.18 22.98 1.79
CA LYS A 244 5.69 24.33 2.06
C LYS A 244 5.09 24.95 3.31
N GLU A 245 3.93 24.45 3.73
CA GLU A 245 3.18 24.90 4.88
C GLU A 245 3.77 24.31 6.16
N PRO A 246 4.30 25.12 7.10
CA PRO A 246 4.95 24.60 8.30
C PRO A 246 4.05 23.69 9.15
N GLY A 247 2.75 24.00 9.23
CA GLY A 247 1.78 23.21 9.98
C GLY A 247 1.56 21.82 9.38
N LEU A 248 1.42 21.72 8.05
CA LEU A 248 1.29 20.42 7.38
C LEU A 248 2.58 19.62 7.43
N LEU A 249 3.72 20.29 7.28
CA LEU A 249 5.02 19.64 7.38
C LEU A 249 5.19 19.02 8.77
N GLN A 250 4.92 19.78 9.83
CA GLN A 250 4.97 19.31 11.22
C GLN A 250 4.00 18.14 11.45
N PHE A 251 2.75 18.26 10.99
CA PHE A 251 1.72 17.23 11.15
C PHE A 251 2.17 15.89 10.54
N TYR A 252 2.55 15.88 9.26
CA TYR A 252 2.89 14.65 8.55
C TYR A 252 4.20 14.02 9.02
N THR A 253 5.15 14.83 9.49
CA THR A 253 6.48 14.34 9.91
C THR A 253 6.59 13.98 11.39
N HIS A 254 5.71 14.53 12.25
CA HIS A 254 5.81 14.34 13.70
C HIS A 254 4.44 14.06 14.35
N ASP A 255 3.47 14.97 14.21
CA ASP A 255 2.30 14.96 15.11
C ASP A 255 1.34 13.80 14.85
N VAL A 256 1.25 13.35 13.59
CA VAL A 256 0.29 12.31 13.21
C VAL A 256 0.55 10.98 13.92
N ASP A 257 1.79 10.64 14.27
CA ASP A 257 2.07 9.36 14.95
C ASP A 257 1.45 9.30 16.35
N ALA A 258 1.56 10.39 17.11
CA ALA A 258 0.91 10.49 18.42
C ALA A 258 -0.62 10.43 18.29
N ALA A 259 -1.18 11.04 17.24
CA ALA A 259 -2.61 10.97 16.98
C ALA A 259 -3.07 9.56 16.58
N LEU A 260 -2.26 8.80 15.83
CA LEU A 260 -2.58 7.42 15.46
C LEU A 260 -2.48 6.47 16.66
N GLN A 261 -1.47 6.61 17.52
CA GLN A 261 -1.33 5.81 18.74
C GLN A 261 -2.54 5.93 19.68
N ALA A 262 -3.23 7.08 19.65
CA ALA A 262 -4.42 7.33 20.44
C ALA A 262 -5.74 7.01 19.69
N TYR A 263 -5.67 6.41 18.50
CA TYR A 263 -6.81 6.26 17.58
C TYR A 263 -7.03 4.80 17.11
N ASP A 264 -7.53 3.97 18.02
CA ASP A 264 -7.81 2.55 17.76
C ASP A 264 -8.65 2.24 16.50
N PRO A 265 -9.68 3.02 16.11
CA PRO A 265 -10.50 2.69 14.95
C PRO A 265 -9.69 2.62 13.64
N GLY A 266 -8.57 3.34 13.55
CA GLY A 266 -7.71 3.35 12.37
C GLY A 266 -6.82 2.12 12.21
N HIS A 267 -6.71 1.28 13.24
CA HIS A 267 -5.79 0.14 13.27
C HIS A 267 -6.12 -0.89 12.18
N PRO A 268 -5.12 -1.53 11.53
CA PRO A 268 -5.37 -2.48 10.43
C PRO A 268 -6.25 -3.67 10.81
N SER A 269 -6.30 -4.06 12.08
CA SER A 269 -7.20 -5.11 12.58
C SER A 269 -8.68 -4.80 12.38
N MET A 270 -9.04 -3.53 12.20
CA MET A 270 -10.41 -3.10 11.88
C MET A 270 -10.80 -3.37 10.42
N LYS A 271 -9.88 -3.90 9.60
CA LYS A 271 -10.09 -4.27 8.19
C LYS A 271 -9.74 -5.75 7.94
N PRO A 272 -10.42 -6.71 8.63
CA PRO A 272 -10.07 -8.13 8.58
C PRO A 272 -10.21 -8.73 7.18
N ASP A 273 -11.16 -8.25 6.39
CA ASP A 273 -11.39 -8.63 4.99
C ASP A 273 -10.16 -8.29 4.12
N VAL A 274 -9.59 -7.10 4.29
CA VAL A 274 -8.40 -6.69 3.55
C VAL A 274 -7.19 -7.52 3.97
N LEU A 275 -7.00 -7.74 5.28
CA LEU A 275 -5.91 -8.59 5.81
C LEU A 275 -6.01 -10.04 5.33
N GLN A 276 -7.22 -10.57 5.16
CA GLN A 276 -7.44 -11.89 4.56
C GLN A 276 -7.01 -11.91 3.10
N GLN A 277 -7.44 -10.94 2.28
CA GLN A 277 -7.05 -10.89 0.87
C GLN A 277 -5.54 -10.68 0.67
N ILE A 278 -4.87 -9.89 1.53
CA ILE A 278 -3.39 -9.78 1.51
C ILE A 278 -2.77 -11.16 1.67
N ARG A 279 -3.21 -11.94 2.66
CA ARG A 279 -2.70 -13.30 2.93
C ARG A 279 -2.95 -14.23 1.74
N GLU A 280 -4.15 -14.22 1.18
CA GLU A 280 -4.49 -15.06 0.02
C GLU A 280 -3.66 -14.70 -1.22
N LYS A 281 -3.44 -13.40 -1.49
CA LYS A 281 -2.59 -12.96 -2.61
C LYS A 281 -1.13 -13.36 -2.40
N MET A 282 -0.59 -13.20 -1.19
CA MET A 282 0.78 -13.64 -0.87
C MET A 282 0.93 -15.16 -1.02
N GLN A 283 -0.07 -15.93 -0.61
CA GLN A 283 -0.09 -17.39 -0.81
C GLN A 283 -0.16 -17.76 -2.30
N LYS A 284 -1.02 -17.10 -3.09
CA LYS A 284 -1.11 -17.31 -4.55
C LYS A 284 0.18 -16.93 -5.27
N MET A 285 0.89 -15.89 -4.85
CA MET A 285 2.21 -15.53 -5.42
C MET A 285 3.27 -16.59 -5.14
N ASN A 286 3.31 -17.10 -3.90
CA ASN A 286 4.20 -18.18 -3.51
C ASN A 286 3.85 -19.49 -4.23
N ASN A 287 2.56 -19.82 -4.34
CA ASN A 287 2.09 -21.01 -5.04
C ASN A 287 2.22 -20.90 -6.56
N GLY A 288 2.04 -19.71 -7.14
CA GLY A 288 2.18 -19.41 -8.57
C GLY A 288 3.62 -19.56 -9.07
N ASN A 289 4.59 -19.15 -8.24
CA ASN A 289 5.99 -19.45 -8.47
C ASN A 289 6.26 -20.98 -8.40
N ASN A 290 5.62 -21.71 -7.49
CA ASN A 290 5.74 -23.17 -7.42
C ASN A 290 5.02 -23.91 -8.57
N SER A 291 3.88 -23.41 -9.05
CA SER A 291 3.11 -24.03 -10.13
C SER A 291 3.70 -23.75 -11.51
N ASN A 292 4.31 -22.59 -11.75
CA ASN A 292 5.08 -22.35 -12.98
C ASN A 292 6.35 -23.20 -13.07
N ILE A 293 6.91 -23.60 -11.92
CA ILE A 293 7.98 -24.58 -11.87
C ILE A 293 7.44 -26.00 -12.18
N ASN A 294 6.26 -26.37 -11.67
CA ASN A 294 5.66 -27.69 -11.92
C ASN A 294 4.96 -27.85 -13.30
N SER A 295 4.42 -26.79 -13.89
CA SER A 295 3.78 -26.86 -15.22
C SER A 295 4.80 -26.96 -16.35
N ASN A 296 6.02 -26.45 -16.16
CA ASN A 296 7.14 -26.71 -17.06
C ASN A 296 7.73 -28.12 -16.91
N ILE A 297 7.34 -28.87 -15.88
CA ILE A 297 7.78 -30.26 -15.66
C ILE A 297 6.78 -31.25 -16.28
N ASN A 298 5.49 -30.91 -16.36
CA ASN A 298 4.43 -31.84 -16.81
C ASN A 298 4.01 -31.72 -18.29
N SER A 299 4.57 -30.79 -19.08
CA SER A 299 4.34 -30.75 -20.53
C SER A 299 5.40 -31.49 -21.37
N ASN A 300 6.45 -32.04 -20.75
CA ASN A 300 7.44 -32.84 -21.48
C ASN A 300 7.09 -34.32 -21.41
N ASN A 301 6.06 -34.70 -22.19
CA ASN A 301 5.99 -36.06 -22.70
C ASN A 301 6.31 -36.06 -24.20
N SER A 302 7.36 -36.80 -24.53
CA SER A 302 7.78 -37.35 -25.83
C SER A 302 8.40 -36.42 -26.88
N ASN A 303 9.72 -36.62 -27.04
CA ASN A 303 10.49 -36.72 -28.28
C ASN A 303 10.95 -35.42 -28.98
N ASN A 304 11.97 -34.78 -28.41
CA ASN A 304 13.27 -34.47 -29.06
C ASN A 304 14.00 -33.40 -28.23
N LEU A 305 14.87 -33.78 -27.28
CA LEU A 305 15.83 -32.80 -26.75
C LEU A 305 16.80 -32.43 -27.86
N SER A 306 16.94 -31.13 -28.12
CA SER A 306 17.94 -30.67 -29.08
C SER A 306 19.35 -31.00 -28.57
N THR A 307 20.28 -31.28 -29.47
CA THR A 307 21.70 -31.54 -29.14
C THR A 307 22.34 -30.42 -28.30
N HIS A 308 21.75 -29.22 -28.33
CA HIS A 308 22.22 -28.06 -27.59
C HIS A 308 21.83 -28.10 -26.09
N GLU A 309 20.63 -28.56 -25.74
CA GLU A 309 20.17 -28.64 -24.35
C GLU A 309 20.91 -29.73 -23.57
N ALA A 310 21.17 -30.87 -24.21
CA ALA A 310 21.98 -31.94 -23.63
C ALA A 310 23.43 -31.50 -23.39
N ALA A 311 23.98 -30.61 -24.23
CA ALA A 311 25.31 -30.05 -24.03
C ALA A 311 25.36 -29.07 -22.84
N ILE A 312 24.30 -28.27 -22.65
CA ILE A 312 24.20 -27.34 -21.52
C ILE A 312 24.10 -28.09 -20.19
N LEU A 313 23.23 -29.10 -20.10
CA LEU A 313 23.05 -29.88 -18.86
C LEU A 313 24.32 -30.62 -18.42
N ASN A 314 25.14 -31.06 -19.38
CA ASN A 314 26.43 -31.72 -19.13
C ASN A 314 27.62 -30.76 -18.91
N THR A 315 27.42 -29.45 -19.05
CA THR A 315 28.48 -28.46 -18.81
C THR A 315 28.89 -28.48 -17.34
N ARG A 316 30.20 -28.53 -17.09
CA ARG A 316 30.77 -28.57 -15.73
C ARG A 316 31.05 -27.16 -15.22
N ILE A 317 30.59 -26.88 -14.00
CA ILE A 317 30.81 -25.62 -13.29
C ILE A 317 31.70 -25.93 -12.07
N THR A 318 32.73 -25.11 -11.89
CA THR A 318 33.64 -25.18 -10.73
C THR A 318 33.29 -24.09 -9.74
N PHE A 319 32.89 -24.49 -8.54
CA PHE A 319 32.63 -23.60 -7.42
C PHE A 319 33.87 -23.47 -6.56
N LYS A 320 34.38 -22.25 -6.45
CA LYS A 320 35.52 -21.92 -5.58
C LYS A 320 35.01 -21.22 -4.33
N ALA A 321 35.43 -21.67 -3.17
CA ALA A 321 35.14 -21.01 -1.90
C ALA A 321 36.44 -20.82 -1.09
N PRO A 322 36.60 -19.71 -0.35
CA PRO A 322 37.78 -19.49 0.48
C PRO A 322 37.90 -20.62 1.52
N ASN A 323 39.06 -21.27 1.57
CA ASN A 323 39.39 -22.36 2.51
C ASN A 323 38.59 -23.66 2.33
N ALA A 324 38.02 -23.90 1.14
CA ALA A 324 37.43 -25.19 0.79
C ALA A 324 37.98 -25.69 -0.55
N THR A 325 37.99 -27.01 -0.74
CA THR A 325 38.36 -27.63 -2.01
C THR A 325 37.35 -27.27 -3.09
N ASP A 326 37.87 -26.93 -4.28
CA ASP A 326 37.06 -26.62 -5.46
C ASP A 326 36.09 -27.77 -5.74
N ARG A 327 34.80 -27.43 -5.85
CA ARG A 327 33.75 -28.42 -6.12
C ARG A 327 33.31 -28.29 -7.56
N VAL A 328 33.51 -29.34 -8.34
CA VAL A 328 33.07 -29.43 -9.73
C VAL A 328 31.78 -30.25 -9.79
N MET A 329 30.77 -29.72 -10.47
CA MET A 329 29.52 -30.44 -10.74
C MET A 329 28.96 -30.04 -12.10
N THR A 330 28.13 -30.88 -12.71
CA THR A 330 27.41 -30.49 -13.93
C THR A 330 26.28 -29.51 -13.61
N VAL A 331 25.79 -28.79 -14.63
CA VAL A 331 24.59 -27.95 -14.50
C VAL A 331 23.40 -28.78 -14.01
N GLU A 332 23.24 -30.02 -14.49
CA GLU A 332 22.18 -30.92 -14.01
C GLU A 332 22.31 -31.26 -12.52
N GLU A 333 23.51 -31.59 -12.05
CA GLU A 333 23.78 -31.89 -10.63
C GLU A 333 23.58 -30.66 -9.74
N LEU A 334 23.94 -29.48 -10.24
CA LEU A 334 23.68 -28.20 -9.57
C LEU A 334 22.17 -27.96 -9.41
N ILE A 335 21.39 -28.15 -10.48
CA ILE A 335 19.93 -28.00 -10.45
C ILE A 335 19.33 -28.92 -9.40
N ARG A 336 19.70 -30.21 -9.38
CA ARG A 336 19.23 -31.17 -8.38
C ARG A 336 19.61 -30.76 -6.95
N THR A 337 20.82 -30.24 -6.77
CA THR A 337 21.29 -29.79 -5.46
C THR A 337 20.51 -28.57 -4.97
N VAL A 338 20.27 -27.59 -5.82
CA VAL A 338 19.49 -26.39 -5.51
C VAL A 338 18.03 -26.77 -5.20
N GLN A 339 17.43 -27.67 -5.98
CA GLN A 339 16.08 -28.19 -5.73
C GLN A 339 15.99 -28.88 -4.36
N ALA A 340 16.93 -29.77 -4.04
CA ALA A 340 16.95 -30.46 -2.75
C ALA A 340 17.16 -29.49 -1.56
N GLN A 341 17.93 -28.41 -1.75
CA GLN A 341 18.08 -27.36 -0.74
C GLN A 341 16.81 -26.52 -0.59
N ALA A 342 16.12 -26.21 -1.68
CA ALA A 342 14.84 -25.50 -1.65
C ALA A 342 13.78 -26.30 -0.88
N GLU A 343 13.69 -27.62 -1.11
CA GLU A 343 12.78 -28.49 -0.35
C GLU A 343 13.10 -28.52 1.15
N LYS A 344 14.39 -28.54 1.52
CA LYS A 344 14.81 -28.46 2.93
C LYS A 344 14.43 -27.12 3.57
N LEU A 345 14.60 -26.02 2.84
CA LEU A 345 14.22 -24.69 3.30
C LEU A 345 12.70 -24.59 3.50
N GLU A 346 11.90 -25.18 2.62
CA GLU A 346 10.44 -25.19 2.77
C GLU A 346 10.01 -25.99 4.01
N LYS A 347 10.61 -27.17 4.25
CA LYS A 347 10.36 -27.93 5.48
C LYS A 347 10.76 -27.16 6.75
N MET A 348 11.87 -26.41 6.71
CA MET A 348 12.25 -25.55 7.84
C MET A 348 11.27 -24.40 8.03
N ARG A 349 10.76 -23.81 6.94
CA ARG A 349 9.77 -22.75 7.00
C ARG A 349 8.45 -23.23 7.60
N GLU A 350 7.94 -24.39 7.17
CA GLU A 350 6.75 -25.02 7.77
C GLU A 350 6.92 -25.27 9.27
N LEU A 351 8.13 -25.70 9.68
CA LEU A 351 8.46 -25.90 11.09
C LEU A 351 8.47 -24.58 11.87
N CYS A 352 9.03 -23.51 11.30
CA CYS A 352 8.98 -22.17 11.88
C CYS A 352 7.54 -21.68 12.04
N ASP A 353 6.70 -21.81 11.01
CA ASP A 353 5.29 -21.40 11.05
C ASP A 353 4.49 -22.20 12.08
N LYS A 354 4.82 -23.48 12.28
CA LYS A 354 4.25 -24.30 13.36
C LYS A 354 4.67 -23.77 14.74
N LYS A 355 5.95 -23.44 14.93
CA LYS A 355 6.45 -22.87 16.20
C LYS A 355 5.87 -21.50 16.49
N VAL A 356 5.69 -20.65 15.47
CA VAL A 356 5.07 -19.33 15.63
C VAL A 356 3.63 -19.47 16.13
N ARG A 357 2.84 -20.39 15.55
CA ARG A 357 1.48 -20.69 16.03
C ARG A 357 1.47 -21.16 17.48
N GLN A 358 2.34 -22.10 17.83
CA GLN A 358 2.47 -22.59 19.21
C GLN A 358 2.84 -21.47 20.19
N ASN A 359 3.74 -20.56 19.81
CA ASN A 359 4.11 -19.42 20.63
C ASN A 359 2.95 -18.43 20.81
N SER A 360 2.15 -18.19 19.76
CA SER A 360 0.96 -17.33 19.85
C SER A 360 -0.10 -17.92 20.78
N GLU A 361 -0.34 -19.23 20.74
CA GLU A 361 -1.24 -19.94 21.66
C GLU A 361 -0.74 -19.87 23.11
N LEU A 362 0.58 -20.02 23.31
CA LEU A 362 1.20 -19.90 24.63
C LEU A 362 1.06 -18.48 25.20
N LEU A 363 1.27 -17.45 24.35
CA LEU A 363 1.11 -16.05 24.74
C LEU A 363 -0.33 -15.72 25.12
N ALA A 364 -1.32 -16.23 24.39
CA ALA A 364 -2.72 -16.07 24.76
C ALA A 364 -3.00 -16.70 26.13
N THR A 365 -2.47 -17.89 26.39
CA THR A 365 -2.62 -18.58 27.69
C THR A 365 -1.96 -17.81 28.84
N ILE A 366 -0.81 -17.18 28.60
CA ILE A 366 -0.13 -16.35 29.61
C ILE A 366 -0.98 -15.12 29.91
N LYS A 367 -1.52 -14.45 28.88
CA LYS A 367 -2.37 -13.27 29.06
C LYS A 367 -3.63 -13.58 29.87
N ASP A 368 -4.30 -14.69 29.58
CA ASP A 368 -5.47 -15.14 30.36
C ASP A 368 -5.10 -15.38 31.83
N ARG A 369 -3.91 -15.90 32.12
CA ARG A 369 -3.43 -16.10 33.49
C ARG A 369 -3.10 -14.79 34.20
N ASP A 370 -2.49 -13.84 33.50
CA ASP A 370 -2.19 -12.51 34.07
C ASP A 370 -3.48 -11.76 34.44
N GLU A 371 -4.53 -11.86 33.60
CA GLU A 371 -5.85 -11.31 33.92
C GLU A 371 -6.47 -11.96 35.16
N VAL A 372 -6.36 -13.28 35.30
CA VAL A 372 -6.81 -14.01 36.50
C VAL A 372 -6.01 -13.60 37.75
N ILE A 373 -4.69 -13.43 37.63
CA ILE A 373 -3.84 -12.98 38.74
C ILE A 373 -4.22 -11.56 39.16
N ALA A 374 -4.44 -10.65 38.20
CA ALA A 374 -4.87 -9.28 38.48
C ALA A 374 -6.20 -9.24 39.24
N ALA A 375 -7.18 -10.06 38.84
CA ALA A 375 -8.47 -10.16 39.53
C ALA A 375 -8.33 -10.68 40.98
N HIS A 376 -7.43 -11.64 41.22
CA HIS A 376 -7.16 -12.12 42.58
C HIS A 376 -6.48 -11.06 43.44
N LEU A 377 -5.52 -10.31 42.89
CA LEU A 377 -4.84 -9.22 43.61
C LEU A 377 -5.84 -8.14 44.03
N GLU A 378 -6.73 -7.72 43.12
CA GLU A 378 -7.79 -6.75 43.44
C GLU A 378 -8.72 -7.26 44.55
N THR A 379 -9.03 -8.55 44.54
CA THR A 379 -9.85 -9.18 45.59
C THR A 379 -9.13 -9.18 46.94
N ILE A 380 -7.84 -9.48 46.97
CA ILE A 380 -7.02 -9.46 48.19
C ILE A 380 -6.93 -8.03 48.75
N GLU A 381 -6.71 -7.03 47.91
CA GLU A 381 -6.67 -5.62 48.32
C GLU A 381 -8.00 -5.16 48.94
N ARG A 382 -9.14 -5.53 48.33
CA ARG A 382 -10.47 -5.24 48.87
C ARG A 382 -10.71 -5.92 50.22
N GLN A 383 -10.27 -7.16 50.39
CA GLN A 383 -10.37 -7.88 51.66
C GLN A 383 -9.48 -7.25 52.75
N GLY A 384 -8.26 -6.83 52.40
CA GLY A 384 -7.36 -6.11 53.30
C GLY A 384 -7.98 -4.80 53.79
N ALA A 385 -8.53 -4.00 52.88
CA ALA A 385 -9.21 -2.75 53.24
C ALA A 385 -10.44 -2.96 54.16
N LEU A 386 -11.17 -4.07 53.97
CA LEU A 386 -12.30 -4.42 54.83
C LEU A 386 -11.84 -4.82 56.25
N LEU A 387 -10.76 -5.61 56.36
CA LEU A 387 -10.19 -6.00 57.64
C LEU A 387 -9.67 -4.79 58.42
N ASP A 388 -8.98 -3.85 57.74
CA ASP A 388 -8.52 -2.59 58.33
C ASP A 388 -9.67 -1.71 58.81
N SER A 389 -10.83 -1.77 58.14
CA SER A 389 -12.05 -1.07 58.57
C SER A 389 -12.75 -1.74 59.75
N LEU A 390 -12.62 -3.06 59.92
CA LEU A 390 -13.20 -3.79 61.06
C LEU A 390 -12.31 -3.73 62.31
N ALA A 391 -11.01 -3.45 62.13
CA ALA A 391 -10.05 -3.31 63.21
C ALA A 391 -10.03 -1.90 63.86
N LYS A 392 -10.68 -0.92 63.22
CA LYS A 392 -10.92 0.44 63.75
C LYS A 392 -12.29 0.51 64.40
#